data_AF-A0A970NWR7-F1
#
_entry.id   AF-A0A970NWR7-F1
#
_cell.length_a   1.000
_cell.length_b   1.000
_cell.length_c   1.000
_cell.angle_alpha   90.00
_cell.angle_beta   90.00
_cell.angle_gamma   90.00
#
_symmetry.space_group_name_H-M   'P 1'
#
loop_
_entity.id
_entity.type
_entity.pdbx_description
1 polymer ?
#
loop_
_entity_poly.entity_id
_entity_poly.type
_entity_poly.pdbx_seq_one_letter_code
_entity_poly.pdbx_strand_id
1 'polypeptide(L)'
;MNIKKLIMTLSGILLMHAGLAAQPGDPEAFFARYEAFPLQDLYKAVYQDTFGPGHMIPNVESARNYLLEELESLRSEGGSITGINFYEPSGPFGNFYRVDLNAIRTGVLSVETLLRAFVASTEADAGGVIPAEALSPTAWRVRWEGMAKVMGERLAKNSPDRYRKFKADSAALARMLSAEPDINPAVHHSEEYSLIFRPHYRIVRKDIFERDLKPILDTTSVELEGQGFRSVTTGQDYRLAGEIFNGLMRESREARLSGDSLTQAELMMLAARRLLGTPYVAGTLDAPDLPKNTATGESPEQERLRVYLSRTDCILFVETCLNFASVVSRYSGSGDPGYADLAREVWSSRYYERDADQYFNRIHYTTEWIRKKEGKSLRDMTLELGGKVYPHPIHYMSRHPERYRQLAGTDSLSLLNRQKIRETEEGLNREPMTYIPKEKIRSIEGKIRNGDIICFVSNLDGLDIAHVAIAHVKDKVGFIHASQSEGKVVIDRQSIAGYALERNNLAGIKVVRPL
;
A
#
# COMPACT_ATOMS: atom_id res chain seq x y z
N MET A 1 10.18 -10.48 -32.83
CA MET A 1 9.19 -10.67 -31.75
C MET A 1 7.82 -10.25 -32.27
N ASN A 2 6.84 -11.15 -32.31
CA ASN A 2 5.59 -10.97 -33.07
C ASN A 2 4.64 -10.01 -32.34
N ILE A 3 4.16 -8.95 -33.01
CA ILE A 3 3.30 -7.88 -32.44
C ILE A 3 2.01 -8.46 -31.82
N LYS A 4 1.48 -9.57 -32.35
CA LYS A 4 0.35 -10.29 -31.73
C LYS A 4 0.68 -10.92 -30.37
N LYS A 5 1.92 -11.40 -30.18
CA LYS A 5 2.39 -11.90 -28.87
C LYS A 5 2.45 -10.75 -27.87
N LEU A 6 3.00 -9.59 -28.26
CA LEU A 6 3.09 -8.40 -27.40
C LEU A 6 1.71 -7.85 -26.98
N ILE A 7 0.74 -7.82 -27.89
CA ILE A 7 -0.64 -7.35 -27.62
C ILE A 7 -1.41 -8.33 -26.72
N MET A 8 -1.22 -9.65 -26.88
CA MET A 8 -1.77 -10.65 -25.93
C MET A 8 -1.12 -10.54 -24.55
N THR A 9 0.19 -10.31 -24.48
CA THR A 9 0.90 -10.08 -23.22
C THR A 9 0.38 -8.83 -22.52
N LEU A 10 0.18 -7.72 -23.24
CA LEU A 10 -0.34 -6.47 -22.67
C LEU A 10 -1.82 -6.57 -22.23
N SER A 11 -2.68 -7.24 -23.01
CA SER A 11 -4.10 -7.42 -22.66
C SER A 11 -4.29 -8.39 -21.48
N GLY A 12 -3.44 -9.42 -21.39
CA GLY A 12 -3.39 -10.32 -20.23
C GLY A 12 -2.91 -9.61 -18.96
N ILE A 13 -1.85 -8.80 -19.05
CA ILE A 13 -1.36 -7.98 -17.92
C ILE A 13 -2.44 -7.00 -17.43
N LEU A 14 -3.25 -6.43 -18.33
CA LEU A 14 -4.33 -5.50 -18.00
C LEU A 14 -5.49 -6.18 -17.23
N LEU A 15 -5.84 -7.43 -17.59
CA LEU A 15 -6.83 -8.25 -16.86
C LEU A 15 -6.26 -8.76 -15.52
N MET A 16 -4.95 -9.00 -15.42
CA MET A 16 -4.29 -9.44 -14.18
C MET A 16 -4.24 -8.37 -13.10
N HIS A 17 -4.09 -7.09 -13.45
CA HIS A 17 -4.14 -5.99 -12.48
C HIS A 17 -5.54 -5.85 -11.85
N ALA A 18 -6.61 -6.17 -12.59
CA ALA A 18 -7.97 -6.21 -12.05
C ALA A 18 -8.19 -7.38 -11.06
N GLY A 19 -7.49 -8.51 -11.23
CA GLY A 19 -7.57 -9.69 -10.35
C GLY A 19 -6.67 -9.63 -9.10
N LEU A 20 -5.61 -8.82 -9.12
CA LEU A 20 -4.73 -8.55 -7.97
C LEU A 20 -5.38 -7.67 -6.89
N ALA A 21 -6.59 -7.18 -7.14
CA ALA A 21 -7.31 -6.22 -6.31
C ALA A 21 -8.23 -6.82 -5.25
N ALA A 22 -8.36 -8.15 -5.20
CA ALA A 22 -9.35 -8.78 -4.33
C ALA A 22 -8.75 -9.26 -3.02
N GLN A 23 -9.60 -9.19 -1.99
CA GLN A 23 -9.32 -9.71 -0.67
C GLN A 23 -8.97 -11.21 -0.75
N PRO A 24 -8.08 -11.70 0.12
CA PRO A 24 -7.82 -13.14 0.25
C PRO A 24 -9.14 -13.93 0.35
N GLY A 25 -9.36 -14.87 -0.58
CA GLY A 25 -10.54 -15.74 -0.59
C GLY A 25 -11.75 -15.26 -1.39
N ASP A 26 -11.64 -14.21 -2.22
CA ASP A 26 -12.68 -13.86 -3.20
C ASP A 26 -12.67 -14.83 -4.40
N PRO A 27 -13.71 -15.66 -4.58
CA PRO A 27 -13.77 -16.63 -5.67
C PRO A 27 -13.74 -15.95 -7.06
N GLU A 28 -14.35 -14.78 -7.21
CA GLU A 28 -14.45 -14.10 -8.51
C GLU A 28 -13.09 -13.65 -9.02
N ALA A 29 -12.30 -13.01 -8.17
CA ALA A 29 -10.96 -12.57 -8.52
C ALA A 29 -9.98 -13.73 -8.67
N PHE A 30 -10.16 -14.79 -7.88
CA PHE A 30 -9.42 -16.03 -8.06
C PHE A 30 -9.63 -16.58 -9.47
N PHE A 31 -10.89 -16.73 -9.94
CA PHE A 31 -11.16 -17.21 -11.29
C PHE A 31 -10.62 -16.26 -12.36
N ALA A 32 -10.84 -14.94 -12.22
CA ALA A 32 -10.41 -13.94 -13.19
C ALA A 32 -8.89 -14.02 -13.48
N ARG A 33 -8.07 -14.32 -12.46
CA ARG A 33 -6.62 -14.51 -12.62
C ARG A 33 -6.28 -15.64 -13.58
N TYR A 34 -7.01 -16.76 -13.54
CA TYR A 34 -6.70 -17.96 -14.32
C TYR A 34 -7.41 -18.02 -15.68
N GLU A 35 -8.35 -17.13 -16.00
CA GLU A 35 -9.02 -17.07 -17.30
C GLU A 35 -8.04 -16.89 -18.47
N ALA A 36 -6.94 -16.18 -18.22
CA ALA A 36 -5.87 -15.94 -19.19
C ALA A 36 -4.94 -17.15 -19.42
N PHE A 37 -4.94 -18.16 -18.54
CA PHE A 37 -3.94 -19.25 -18.50
C PHE A 37 -4.53 -20.62 -18.82
N PRO A 38 -3.74 -21.57 -19.33
CA PRO A 38 -4.20 -22.95 -19.53
C PRO A 38 -4.84 -23.55 -18.27
N LEU A 39 -5.81 -24.46 -18.45
CA LEU A 39 -6.61 -25.00 -17.32
C LEU A 39 -5.74 -25.69 -16.25
N GLN A 40 -4.56 -26.18 -16.64
CA GLN A 40 -3.60 -26.80 -15.72
C GLN A 40 -3.12 -25.86 -14.61
N ASP A 41 -3.06 -24.54 -14.83
CA ASP A 41 -2.63 -23.59 -13.81
C ASP A 41 -3.69 -23.43 -12.71
N LEU A 42 -4.98 -23.46 -13.09
CA LEU A 42 -6.09 -23.54 -12.16
C LEU A 42 -6.06 -24.86 -11.39
N TYR A 43 -5.84 -25.98 -12.09
CA TYR A 43 -5.68 -27.30 -11.47
C TYR A 43 -4.58 -27.27 -10.41
N LYS A 44 -3.40 -26.74 -10.75
CA LYS A 44 -2.26 -26.64 -9.84
C LYS A 44 -2.57 -25.80 -8.62
N ALA A 45 -3.26 -24.66 -8.79
CA ALA A 45 -3.65 -23.80 -7.68
C ALA A 45 -4.59 -24.51 -6.70
N VAL A 46 -5.65 -25.14 -7.21
CA VAL A 46 -6.60 -25.94 -6.41
C VAL A 46 -5.91 -27.12 -5.73
N TYR A 47 -4.97 -27.77 -6.43
CA TYR A 47 -4.17 -28.87 -5.90
C TYR A 47 -3.28 -28.42 -4.74
N GLN A 48 -2.50 -27.35 -4.93
CA GLN A 48 -1.62 -26.79 -3.90
C GLN A 48 -2.39 -26.31 -2.66
N ASP A 49 -3.60 -25.77 -2.85
CA ASP A 49 -4.48 -25.33 -1.76
C ASP A 49 -5.20 -26.48 -1.05
N THR A 50 -5.05 -27.72 -1.52
CA THR A 50 -5.58 -28.91 -0.84
C THR A 50 -4.45 -29.74 -0.23
N PHE A 51 -3.42 -30.04 -1.00
CA PHE A 51 -2.39 -31.01 -0.63
C PHE A 51 -1.07 -30.37 -0.15
N GLY A 52 -0.94 -29.04 -0.25
CA GLY A 52 0.24 -28.33 0.24
C GLY A 52 1.55 -28.79 -0.41
N PRO A 53 2.69 -28.67 0.30
CA PRO A 53 4.01 -29.04 -0.21
C PRO A 53 4.41 -30.50 0.02
N GLY A 54 3.57 -31.33 0.67
CA GLY A 54 3.96 -32.68 1.12
C GLY A 54 4.45 -33.63 0.02
N HIS A 55 3.99 -33.42 -1.22
CA HIS A 55 4.42 -34.19 -2.40
C HIS A 55 5.80 -33.76 -2.96
N MET A 56 6.35 -32.63 -2.51
CA MET A 56 7.59 -32.02 -3.02
C MET A 56 8.82 -32.22 -2.12
N ILE A 57 8.66 -32.69 -0.89
CA ILE A 57 9.78 -32.78 0.07
C ILE A 57 10.12 -34.26 0.37
N PRO A 58 11.13 -34.84 -0.30
CA PRO A 58 11.60 -36.19 0.03
C PRO A 58 12.36 -36.22 1.37
N ASN A 59 13.08 -35.15 1.73
CA ASN A 59 13.67 -34.90 3.05
C ASN A 59 14.02 -33.41 3.23
N VAL A 60 14.23 -32.99 4.49
CA VAL A 60 14.47 -31.59 4.88
C VAL A 60 15.74 -31.00 4.26
N GLU A 61 16.80 -31.80 4.14
CA GLU A 61 18.09 -31.35 3.61
C GLU A 61 18.04 -31.06 2.10
N SER A 62 17.31 -31.89 1.34
CA SER A 62 17.04 -31.67 -0.08
C SER A 62 16.20 -30.43 -0.31
N ALA A 63 15.16 -30.18 0.51
CA ALA A 63 14.37 -28.95 0.43
C ALA A 63 15.19 -27.70 0.71
N ARG A 64 16.17 -27.78 1.63
CA ARG A 64 17.10 -26.68 1.92
C ARG A 64 18.01 -26.38 0.73
N ASN A 65 18.64 -27.40 0.15
CA ASN A 65 19.57 -27.22 -0.98
C ASN A 65 18.85 -26.63 -2.19
N TYR A 66 17.66 -27.14 -2.52
CA TYR A 66 16.84 -26.59 -3.59
C TYR A 66 16.47 -25.11 -3.38
N LEU A 67 16.12 -24.73 -2.14
CA LEU A 67 15.85 -23.33 -1.80
C LEU A 67 17.08 -22.43 -1.96
N LEU A 68 18.27 -22.90 -1.57
CA LEU A 68 19.50 -22.13 -1.70
C LEU A 68 19.90 -21.93 -3.16
N GLU A 69 19.81 -22.98 -3.99
CA GLU A 69 20.08 -22.91 -5.43
C GLU A 69 19.12 -21.94 -6.14
N GLU A 70 17.83 -22.00 -5.81
CA GLU A 70 16.83 -21.09 -6.38
C GLU A 70 17.09 -19.62 -5.99
N LEU A 71 17.50 -19.37 -4.74
CA LEU A 71 17.89 -18.04 -4.28
C LEU A 71 19.15 -17.51 -4.98
N GLU A 72 20.09 -18.38 -5.32
CA GLU A 72 21.29 -18.02 -6.09
C GLU A 72 20.93 -17.63 -7.53
N SER A 73 20.04 -18.40 -8.18
CA SER A 73 19.47 -18.06 -9.49
C SER A 73 18.81 -16.68 -9.46
N LEU A 74 17.96 -16.42 -8.46
CA LEU A 74 17.28 -15.14 -8.25
C LEU A 74 18.24 -13.95 -8.08
N ARG A 75 19.40 -14.15 -7.44
CA ARG A 75 20.42 -13.10 -7.29
C ARG A 75 21.11 -12.79 -8.61
N SER A 76 21.37 -13.80 -9.44
CA SER A 76 22.04 -13.65 -10.73
C SER A 76 21.18 -13.00 -11.81
N GLU A 77 19.84 -13.08 -11.70
CA GLU A 77 18.91 -12.54 -12.68
C GLU A 77 18.74 -11.00 -12.66
N GLY A 78 19.31 -10.28 -11.67
CA GLY A 78 19.41 -8.81 -11.69
C GLY A 78 18.08 -8.02 -11.77
N GLY A 79 16.94 -8.68 -11.63
CA GLY A 79 15.62 -8.08 -11.82
C GLY A 79 15.19 -7.19 -10.64
N SER A 80 14.64 -6.02 -10.97
CA SER A 80 13.92 -5.14 -10.03
C SER A 80 12.87 -5.95 -9.25
N ILE A 81 12.74 -5.73 -7.95
CA ILE A 81 11.72 -6.39 -7.13
C ILE A 81 10.35 -5.85 -7.55
N THR A 82 9.66 -6.58 -8.43
CA THR A 82 8.34 -6.21 -8.94
C THR A 82 7.26 -6.55 -7.90
N GLY A 83 7.31 -5.88 -6.75
CA GLY A 83 6.29 -5.91 -5.71
C GLY A 83 6.73 -6.46 -4.35
N ILE A 84 6.30 -5.79 -3.27
CA ILE A 84 6.51 -6.23 -1.87
C ILE A 84 5.31 -7.03 -1.36
N ASN A 85 4.46 -7.54 -2.24
CA ASN A 85 3.47 -8.51 -1.78
C ASN A 85 4.16 -9.87 -1.57
N PHE A 86 4.72 -10.06 -0.37
CA PHE A 86 5.49 -11.26 -0.04
C PHE A 86 4.66 -12.52 0.07
N TYR A 87 3.33 -12.45 0.04
CA TYR A 87 2.50 -13.64 0.10
C TYR A 87 1.11 -13.45 -0.51
N GLU A 88 0.52 -14.56 -0.90
CA GLU A 88 -0.87 -14.62 -1.37
C GLU A 88 -1.48 -15.98 -1.00
N PRO A 89 -2.81 -16.09 -0.87
CA PRO A 89 -3.45 -17.40 -0.81
C PRO A 89 -3.07 -18.25 -2.02
N SER A 90 -2.80 -19.53 -1.82
CA SER A 90 -2.43 -20.45 -2.90
C SER A 90 -3.61 -20.81 -3.80
N GLY A 91 -4.83 -20.77 -3.26
CA GLY A 91 -6.06 -21.14 -3.93
C GLY A 91 -7.32 -20.55 -3.29
N PRO A 92 -8.51 -21.02 -3.71
CA PRO A 92 -9.79 -20.42 -3.37
C PRO A 92 -10.30 -20.77 -1.96
N PHE A 93 -9.74 -21.80 -1.33
CA PHE A 93 -10.12 -22.26 0.01
C PHE A 93 -9.27 -21.58 1.09
N GLY A 94 -8.10 -21.06 0.71
CA GLY A 94 -7.22 -20.33 1.60
C GLY A 94 -6.60 -21.20 2.69
N ASN A 95 -6.37 -22.49 2.40
CA ASN A 95 -5.74 -23.42 3.35
C ASN A 95 -4.22 -23.22 3.40
N PHE A 96 -3.63 -22.70 2.32
CA PHE A 96 -2.21 -22.40 2.24
C PHE A 96 -1.95 -21.00 1.66
N TYR A 97 -0.76 -20.50 1.95
CA TYR A 97 -0.19 -19.29 1.38
C TYR A 97 1.03 -19.63 0.53
N ARG A 98 1.14 -18.97 -0.63
CA ARG A 98 2.39 -18.85 -1.38
C ARG A 98 3.18 -17.70 -0.76
N VAL A 99 4.40 -17.97 -0.29
CA VAL A 99 5.33 -16.97 0.26
C VAL A 99 6.46 -16.75 -0.74
N ASP A 100 6.55 -15.55 -1.26
CA ASP A 100 7.51 -15.11 -2.29
C ASP A 100 8.94 -15.08 -1.73
N LEU A 101 9.90 -15.65 -2.47
CA LEU A 101 11.31 -15.71 -2.08
C LEU A 101 12.00 -14.34 -2.02
N ASN A 102 11.39 -13.31 -2.60
CA ASN A 102 11.80 -11.92 -2.43
C ASN A 102 11.78 -11.49 -0.96
N ALA A 103 10.97 -12.12 -0.10
CA ALA A 103 11.03 -11.90 1.35
C ALA A 103 12.42 -12.23 1.93
N ILE A 104 13.11 -13.24 1.39
CA ILE A 104 14.48 -13.57 1.79
C ILE A 104 15.48 -12.62 1.13
N ARG A 105 15.30 -12.33 -0.17
CA ARG A 105 16.19 -11.42 -0.92
C ARG A 105 16.24 -10.02 -0.30
N THR A 106 15.14 -9.55 0.25
CA THR A 106 14.98 -8.24 0.91
C THR A 106 15.38 -8.26 2.39
N GLY A 107 15.78 -9.41 2.94
CA GLY A 107 16.17 -9.56 4.34
C GLY A 107 15.01 -9.57 5.34
N VAL A 108 13.76 -9.61 4.88
CA VAL A 108 12.57 -9.70 5.74
C VAL A 108 12.46 -11.05 6.43
N LEU A 109 12.69 -12.12 5.68
CA LEU A 109 12.73 -13.48 6.21
C LEU A 109 14.14 -14.06 6.11
N SER A 110 14.53 -14.82 7.13
CA SER A 110 15.69 -15.69 7.01
C SER A 110 15.32 -16.96 6.24
N VAL A 111 16.30 -17.56 5.56
CA VAL A 111 16.16 -18.88 4.92
C VAL A 111 15.63 -19.90 5.92
N GLU A 112 16.16 -19.89 7.14
CA GLU A 112 15.79 -20.82 8.21
C GLU A 112 14.33 -20.67 8.65
N THR A 113 13.86 -19.42 8.78
CA THR A 113 12.47 -19.12 9.15
C THR A 113 11.49 -19.67 8.10
N LEU A 114 11.74 -19.39 6.82
CA LEU A 114 10.87 -19.88 5.74
C LEU A 114 10.95 -21.40 5.59
N LEU A 115 12.16 -21.98 5.65
CA LEU A 115 12.36 -23.42 5.53
C LEU A 115 11.63 -24.19 6.64
N ARG A 116 11.73 -23.72 7.89
CA ARG A 116 11.02 -24.34 9.01
C ARG A 116 9.51 -24.34 8.80
N ALA A 117 8.94 -23.21 8.39
CA ALA A 117 7.51 -23.10 8.12
C ALA A 117 7.09 -23.98 6.94
N PHE A 118 7.89 -24.02 5.88
CA PHE A 118 7.67 -24.86 4.69
C PHE A 118 7.68 -26.35 5.02
N VAL A 119 8.67 -26.81 5.80
CA VAL A 119 8.79 -28.21 6.23
C VAL A 119 7.66 -28.57 7.18
N ALA A 120 7.32 -27.73 8.17
CA ALA A 120 6.20 -27.99 9.07
C ALA A 120 4.84 -28.06 8.34
N SER A 121 4.76 -27.53 7.12
CA SER A 121 3.57 -27.58 6.27
C SER A 121 3.41 -28.88 5.49
N THR A 122 4.36 -29.83 5.53
CA THR A 122 4.25 -31.14 4.85
C THR A 122 3.42 -32.16 5.62
N GLU A 123 3.32 -32.01 6.93
CA GLU A 123 2.44 -32.83 7.76
C GLU A 123 1.00 -32.45 7.44
N ALA A 124 0.39 -33.19 6.51
CA ALA A 124 -1.03 -33.09 6.24
C ALA A 124 -1.76 -33.46 7.54
N ASP A 125 -2.32 -32.43 8.18
CA ASP A 125 -3.27 -32.53 9.30
C ASP A 125 -2.75 -32.53 10.75
N ALA A 126 -1.58 -31.97 11.03
CA ALA A 126 -1.16 -31.73 12.44
C ALA A 126 -2.04 -30.68 13.19
N GLY A 127 -3.01 -30.04 12.53
CA GLY A 127 -3.78 -28.93 13.08
C GLY A 127 -5.27 -28.84 12.69
N GLY A 128 -5.84 -29.82 11.99
CA GLY A 128 -7.28 -29.83 11.66
C GLY A 128 -7.76 -28.76 10.67
N VAL A 129 -6.84 -28.13 9.93
CA VAL A 129 -7.15 -27.01 9.00
C VAL A 129 -7.92 -27.50 7.77
N ILE A 130 -7.70 -28.75 7.35
CA ILE A 130 -8.30 -29.35 6.16
C ILE A 130 -9.04 -30.61 6.58
N PRO A 131 -10.36 -30.73 6.34
CA PRO A 131 -11.11 -31.94 6.70
C PRO A 131 -10.50 -33.19 6.06
N ALA A 132 -10.42 -34.31 6.78
CA ALA A 132 -9.84 -35.55 6.26
C ALA A 132 -10.57 -36.05 4.99
N GLU A 133 -11.89 -35.85 4.92
CA GLU A 133 -12.70 -36.15 3.75
C GLU A 133 -12.26 -35.34 2.55
N ALA A 134 -11.74 -34.12 2.79
CA ALA A 134 -11.27 -33.25 1.74
C ALA A 134 -9.93 -33.68 1.12
N LEU A 135 -9.19 -34.59 1.75
CA LEU A 135 -7.94 -35.14 1.24
C LEU A 135 -8.15 -36.41 0.41
N SER A 136 -9.34 -36.99 0.41
CA SER A 136 -9.67 -38.15 -0.42
C SER A 136 -9.54 -37.82 -1.91
N PRO A 137 -8.87 -38.67 -2.72
CA PRO A 137 -8.74 -38.47 -4.16
C PRO A 137 -10.08 -38.21 -4.85
N THR A 138 -11.10 -38.99 -4.50
CA THR A 138 -12.45 -38.89 -5.05
C THR A 138 -13.15 -37.60 -4.65
N ALA A 139 -13.10 -37.23 -3.36
CA ALA A 139 -13.75 -36.02 -2.87
C ALA A 139 -13.08 -34.74 -3.41
N TRP A 140 -11.77 -34.79 -3.67
CA TRP A 140 -11.06 -33.70 -4.32
C TRP A 140 -11.46 -33.58 -5.79
N ARG A 141 -11.57 -34.70 -6.53
CA ARG A 141 -12.00 -34.70 -7.94
C ARG A 141 -13.37 -34.06 -8.14
N VAL A 142 -14.34 -34.37 -7.28
CA VAL A 142 -15.67 -33.74 -7.32
C VAL A 142 -15.56 -32.21 -7.18
N ARG A 143 -14.71 -31.73 -6.27
CA ARG A 143 -14.47 -30.29 -6.09
C ARG A 143 -13.75 -29.68 -7.29
N TRP A 144 -12.71 -30.33 -7.82
CA TRP A 144 -12.01 -29.91 -9.02
C TRP A 144 -12.95 -29.81 -10.23
N GLU A 145 -13.81 -30.80 -10.46
CA GLU A 145 -14.77 -30.81 -11.56
C GLU A 145 -15.77 -29.64 -11.45
N GLY A 146 -16.23 -29.34 -10.22
CA GLY A 146 -17.04 -28.14 -9.96
C GLY A 146 -16.33 -26.85 -10.35
N MET A 147 -15.06 -26.69 -9.94
CA MET A 147 -14.24 -25.52 -10.28
C MET A 147 -13.98 -25.40 -11.79
N ALA A 148 -13.65 -26.51 -12.45
CA ALA A 148 -13.44 -26.55 -13.89
C ALA A 148 -14.72 -26.20 -14.66
N LYS A 149 -15.89 -26.68 -14.19
CA LYS A 149 -17.19 -26.33 -14.77
C LYS A 149 -17.45 -24.83 -14.72
N VAL A 150 -17.25 -24.20 -13.56
CA VAL A 150 -17.41 -22.74 -13.40
C VAL A 150 -16.48 -21.99 -14.36
N MET A 151 -15.20 -22.36 -14.44
CA MET A 151 -14.25 -21.76 -15.39
C MET A 151 -14.73 -21.91 -16.85
N GLY A 152 -15.24 -23.10 -17.21
CA GLY A 152 -15.79 -23.35 -18.54
C GLY A 152 -16.97 -22.44 -18.89
N GLU A 153 -17.92 -22.27 -17.96
CA GLU A 153 -19.08 -21.39 -18.13
C GLU A 153 -18.66 -19.93 -18.31
N ARG A 154 -17.69 -19.46 -17.51
CA ARG A 154 -17.12 -18.10 -17.62
C ARG A 154 -16.45 -17.87 -18.97
N LEU A 155 -15.57 -18.78 -19.39
CA LEU A 155 -14.86 -18.66 -20.67
C LEU A 155 -15.80 -18.75 -21.86
N ALA A 156 -16.84 -19.60 -21.80
CA ALA A 156 -17.84 -19.69 -22.85
C ALA A 156 -18.58 -18.36 -23.06
N LYS A 157 -18.89 -17.65 -21.96
CA LYS A 157 -19.55 -16.35 -21.99
C LYS A 157 -18.64 -15.21 -22.42
N ASN A 158 -17.40 -15.19 -21.92
CA ASN A 158 -16.55 -14.00 -21.98
C ASN A 158 -15.43 -14.11 -23.03
N SER A 159 -15.05 -15.31 -23.47
CA SER A 159 -13.88 -15.52 -24.35
C SER A 159 -13.97 -16.81 -25.19
N PRO A 160 -14.72 -16.82 -26.31
CA PRO A 160 -14.92 -18.02 -27.14
C PRO A 160 -13.63 -18.70 -27.66
N ASP A 161 -12.58 -17.92 -27.92
CA ASP A 161 -11.27 -18.46 -28.31
C ASP A 161 -10.56 -19.19 -27.16
N ARG A 162 -10.65 -18.65 -25.94
CA ARG A 162 -10.11 -19.30 -24.73
C ARG A 162 -10.93 -20.54 -24.39
N TYR A 163 -12.25 -20.49 -24.56
CA TYR A 163 -13.12 -21.64 -24.34
C TYR A 163 -12.77 -22.84 -25.23
N ARG A 164 -12.37 -22.62 -26.48
CA ARG A 164 -11.87 -23.69 -27.36
C ARG A 164 -10.63 -24.39 -26.80
N LYS A 165 -9.66 -23.62 -26.30
CA LYS A 165 -8.45 -24.16 -25.65
C LYS A 165 -8.78 -24.89 -24.35
N PHE A 166 -9.64 -24.31 -23.53
CA PHE A 166 -10.15 -24.92 -22.30
C PHE A 166 -10.71 -26.33 -22.53
N LYS A 167 -11.48 -26.54 -23.61
CA LYS A 167 -12.01 -27.88 -23.93
C LYS A 167 -10.90 -28.91 -24.20
N ALA A 168 -9.83 -28.51 -24.88
CA ALA A 168 -8.70 -29.39 -25.15
C ALA A 168 -7.94 -29.72 -23.85
N ASP A 169 -7.67 -28.71 -23.01
CA ASP A 169 -7.00 -28.88 -21.72
C ASP A 169 -7.85 -29.77 -20.78
N SER A 170 -9.16 -29.56 -20.76
CA SER A 170 -10.11 -30.37 -19.98
C SER A 170 -10.07 -31.84 -20.38
N ALA A 171 -10.05 -32.15 -21.68
CA ALA A 171 -9.92 -33.52 -22.17
C ALA A 171 -8.55 -34.15 -21.87
N ALA A 172 -7.48 -33.35 -21.81
CA ALA A 172 -6.16 -33.82 -21.41
C ALA A 172 -6.10 -34.15 -19.91
N LEU A 173 -6.59 -33.26 -19.04
CA LEU A 173 -6.65 -33.46 -17.59
C LEU A 173 -7.57 -34.63 -17.21
N ALA A 174 -8.71 -34.78 -17.89
CA ALA A 174 -9.61 -35.92 -17.66
C ALA A 174 -8.94 -37.27 -17.97
N ARG A 175 -8.15 -37.34 -19.05
CA ARG A 175 -7.36 -38.54 -19.39
C ARG A 175 -6.29 -38.83 -18.33
N MET A 176 -5.59 -37.79 -17.87
CA MET A 176 -4.58 -37.90 -16.81
C MET A 176 -5.20 -38.44 -15.51
N LEU A 177 -6.32 -37.86 -15.05
CA LEU A 177 -7.02 -38.31 -13.85
C LEU A 177 -7.60 -39.73 -13.97
N SER A 178 -8.03 -40.12 -15.17
CA SER A 178 -8.57 -41.47 -15.43
C SER A 178 -7.48 -42.54 -15.46
N ALA A 179 -6.25 -42.18 -15.84
CA ALA A 179 -5.11 -43.10 -15.89
C ALA A 179 -4.62 -43.51 -14.49
N GLU A 180 -4.80 -42.64 -13.49
CA GLU A 180 -4.38 -42.87 -12.10
C GLU A 180 -5.57 -42.70 -11.16
N PRO A 181 -6.51 -43.66 -11.07
CA PRO A 181 -7.77 -43.48 -10.33
C PRO A 181 -7.59 -43.29 -8.81
N ASP A 182 -6.50 -43.81 -8.24
CA ASP A 182 -6.25 -43.83 -6.80
C ASP A 182 -5.44 -42.64 -6.29
N ILE A 183 -4.88 -41.82 -7.19
CA ILE A 183 -4.10 -40.62 -6.83
C ILE A 183 -4.50 -39.42 -7.68
N ASN A 184 -4.25 -38.21 -7.17
CA ASN A 184 -4.36 -36.98 -7.95
C ASN A 184 -2.93 -36.51 -8.25
N PRO A 185 -2.48 -36.55 -9.52
CA PRO A 185 -1.11 -36.22 -9.86
C PRO A 185 -0.88 -34.71 -9.74
N ALA A 186 0.27 -34.33 -9.19
CA ALA A 186 0.72 -32.95 -9.18
C ALA A 186 1.16 -32.52 -10.59
N VAL A 187 0.93 -31.27 -10.97
CA VAL A 187 1.34 -30.71 -12.27
C VAL A 187 2.24 -29.49 -12.08
N HIS A 188 3.02 -29.16 -13.10
CA HIS A 188 3.78 -27.91 -13.17
C HIS A 188 2.94 -26.76 -13.76
N HIS A 189 3.38 -25.53 -13.51
CA HIS A 189 2.78 -24.35 -14.16
C HIS A 189 3.02 -24.41 -15.67
N SER A 190 2.15 -23.78 -16.46
CA SER A 190 2.39 -23.65 -17.90
C SER A 190 3.61 -22.78 -18.19
N GLU A 191 4.16 -22.90 -19.40
CA GLU A 191 5.23 -22.03 -19.86
C GLU A 191 4.76 -20.57 -19.86
N GLU A 192 3.53 -20.31 -20.29
CA GLU A 192 2.94 -18.96 -20.27
C GLU A 192 2.83 -18.39 -18.85
N TYR A 193 2.36 -19.20 -17.89
CA TYR A 193 2.29 -18.79 -16.49
C TYR A 193 3.70 -18.52 -15.93
N SER A 194 4.65 -19.41 -16.21
CA SER A 194 6.02 -19.31 -15.72
C SER A 194 6.77 -18.11 -16.32
N LEU A 195 6.54 -17.79 -17.59
CA LEU A 195 7.13 -16.62 -18.25
C LEU A 195 6.62 -15.29 -17.68
N ILE A 196 5.35 -15.24 -17.27
CA ILE A 196 4.71 -14.03 -16.76
C ILE A 196 5.00 -13.82 -15.28
N PHE A 197 4.84 -14.87 -14.47
CA PHE A 197 4.90 -14.74 -13.01
C PHE A 197 6.21 -15.17 -12.39
N ARG A 198 7.07 -15.91 -13.12
CA ARG A 198 8.34 -16.49 -12.62
C ARG A 198 8.20 -16.95 -11.16
N PRO A 199 7.37 -17.99 -10.91
CA PRO A 199 6.88 -18.29 -9.58
C PRO A 199 7.99 -18.79 -8.65
N HIS A 200 8.60 -17.87 -7.91
CA HIS A 200 9.58 -18.15 -6.87
C HIS A 200 8.92 -18.03 -5.50
N TYR A 201 8.28 -19.11 -5.04
CA TYR A 201 7.59 -19.13 -3.76
C TYR A 201 7.73 -20.45 -3.01
N ARG A 202 7.36 -20.45 -1.73
CA ARG A 202 7.13 -21.66 -0.92
C ARG A 202 5.70 -21.71 -0.42
N ILE A 203 5.13 -22.91 -0.35
CA ILE A 203 3.75 -23.13 0.11
C ILE A 203 3.77 -23.37 1.61
N VAL A 204 3.09 -22.53 2.38
CA VAL A 204 3.02 -22.60 3.84
C VAL A 204 1.55 -22.74 4.29
N ARG A 205 1.26 -23.67 5.18
CA ARG A 205 -0.10 -23.91 5.70
C ARG A 205 -0.58 -22.69 6.48
N LYS A 206 -1.89 -22.39 6.40
CA LYS A 206 -2.49 -21.17 6.96
C LYS A 206 -2.15 -20.92 8.42
N ASP A 207 -2.34 -21.90 9.29
CA ASP A 207 -2.08 -21.81 10.73
C ASP A 207 -0.60 -21.46 11.03
N ILE A 208 0.33 -22.13 10.34
CA ILE A 208 1.77 -21.86 10.47
C ILE A 208 2.10 -20.48 9.91
N PHE A 209 1.55 -20.13 8.74
CA PHE A 209 1.78 -18.86 8.10
C PHE A 209 1.32 -17.68 8.98
N GLU A 210 0.07 -17.72 9.47
CA GLU A 210 -0.52 -16.67 10.29
C GLU A 210 0.20 -16.49 11.62
N ARG A 211 0.71 -17.58 12.20
CA ARG A 211 1.46 -17.57 13.47
C ARG A 211 2.91 -17.11 13.29
N ASP A 212 3.64 -17.67 12.32
CA ASP A 212 5.10 -17.60 12.28
C ASP A 212 5.64 -16.61 11.24
N LEU A 213 4.94 -16.41 10.13
CA LEU A 213 5.45 -15.62 9.00
C LEU A 213 4.73 -14.28 8.84
N LYS A 214 3.40 -14.28 8.92
CA LYS A 214 2.57 -13.09 8.71
C LYS A 214 2.99 -11.91 9.60
N PRO A 215 3.28 -12.07 10.90
CA PRO A 215 3.70 -10.94 11.73
C PRO A 215 5.00 -10.30 11.24
N ILE A 216 5.94 -11.10 10.72
CA ILE A 216 7.24 -10.61 10.22
C ILE A 216 7.06 -9.94 8.86
N LEU A 217 6.34 -10.60 7.94
CA LEU A 217 6.11 -10.13 6.57
C LEU A 217 5.29 -8.84 6.51
N ASP A 218 4.39 -8.65 7.48
CA ASP A 218 3.52 -7.46 7.53
C ASP A 218 4.19 -6.27 8.20
N THR A 219 5.10 -6.48 9.15
CA THR A 219 5.60 -5.38 10.00
C THR A 219 7.04 -4.99 9.74
N THR A 220 7.85 -5.88 9.14
CA THR A 220 9.24 -5.58 8.83
C THR A 220 9.31 -4.57 7.70
N SER A 221 10.01 -3.46 7.95
CA SER A 221 10.27 -2.45 6.92
C SER A 221 11.34 -2.91 5.94
N VAL A 222 11.12 -2.57 4.67
CA VAL A 222 11.99 -2.89 3.54
C VAL A 222 12.33 -1.61 2.81
N GLU A 223 13.59 -1.49 2.44
CA GLU A 223 14.04 -0.43 1.55
C GLU A 223 13.87 -0.87 0.09
N LEU A 224 13.25 0.00 -0.70
CA LEU A 224 13.06 -0.19 -2.14
C LEU A 224 13.77 0.88 -2.92
N GLU A 225 14.45 0.47 -3.98
CA GLU A 225 14.98 1.37 -4.99
C GLU A 225 13.90 1.66 -6.04
N GLY A 226 13.44 2.91 -6.10
CA GLY A 226 12.65 3.47 -7.19
C GLY A 226 13.54 4.25 -8.17
N GLN A 227 12.97 4.69 -9.29
CA GLN A 227 13.64 5.52 -10.31
C GLN A 227 14.20 6.83 -9.72
N GLY A 228 15.39 6.77 -9.11
CA GLY A 228 16.09 7.90 -8.50
C GLY A 228 15.83 8.16 -7.01
N PHE A 229 15.14 7.29 -6.27
CA PHE A 229 14.96 7.44 -4.82
C PHE A 229 14.88 6.10 -4.10
N ARG A 230 15.22 6.07 -2.80
CA ARG A 230 14.99 4.93 -1.92
C ARG A 230 13.83 5.19 -0.97
N SER A 231 12.92 4.23 -0.84
CA SER A 231 11.76 4.34 0.07
C SER A 231 11.72 3.19 1.06
N VAL A 232 11.30 3.47 2.29
CA VAL A 232 11.10 2.47 3.34
C VAL A 232 9.61 2.28 3.59
N THR A 233 9.13 1.04 3.56
CA THR A 233 7.73 0.68 3.80
C THR A 233 7.63 -0.75 4.34
N THR A 234 6.46 -1.19 4.78
CA THR A 234 6.23 -2.60 5.19
C THR A 234 5.47 -3.37 4.12
N GLY A 235 5.48 -4.71 4.18
CA GLY A 235 4.66 -5.54 3.30
C GLY A 235 3.15 -5.27 3.45
N GLN A 236 2.69 -4.95 4.67
CA GLN A 236 1.31 -4.54 4.91
C GLN A 236 0.97 -3.22 4.22
N ASP A 237 1.85 -2.22 4.34
CA ASP A 237 1.65 -0.89 3.75
C ASP A 237 1.70 -0.94 2.22
N TYR A 238 2.56 -1.77 1.65
CA TYR A 238 2.62 -1.99 0.21
C TYR A 238 1.31 -2.57 -0.34
N ARG A 239 0.76 -3.61 0.31
CA ARG A 239 -0.54 -4.18 -0.07
C ARG A 239 -1.66 -3.18 0.09
N LEU A 240 -1.70 -2.47 1.22
CA LEU A 240 -2.72 -1.46 1.48
C LEU A 240 -2.69 -0.34 0.42
N ALA A 241 -1.51 0.04 -0.08
CA ALA A 241 -1.40 0.99 -1.19
C ALA A 241 -2.09 0.47 -2.46
N GLY A 242 -1.84 -0.80 -2.81
CA GLY A 242 -2.49 -1.45 -3.96
C GLY A 242 -4.01 -1.55 -3.79
N GLU A 243 -4.49 -2.00 -2.62
CA GLU A 243 -5.92 -2.08 -2.31
C GLU A 243 -6.63 -0.72 -2.43
N ILE A 244 -6.01 0.34 -1.90
CA ILE A 244 -6.55 1.70 -1.99
C ILE A 244 -6.57 2.16 -3.46
N PHE A 245 -5.47 2.00 -4.21
CA PHE A 245 -5.42 2.37 -5.62
C PHE A 245 -6.48 1.65 -6.45
N ASN A 246 -6.62 0.34 -6.27
CA ASN A 246 -7.61 -0.45 -6.98
C ASN A 246 -9.04 0.03 -6.68
N GLY A 247 -9.32 0.36 -5.42
CA GLY A 247 -10.59 0.95 -5.01
C GLY A 247 -10.87 2.29 -5.70
N LEU A 248 -9.89 3.20 -5.67
CA LEU A 248 -10.03 4.54 -6.27
C LEU A 248 -10.12 4.49 -7.80
N MET A 249 -9.32 3.64 -8.45
CA MET A 249 -9.35 3.46 -9.90
C MET A 249 -10.68 2.88 -10.37
N ARG A 250 -11.28 1.94 -9.62
CA ARG A 250 -12.61 1.41 -9.91
C ARG A 250 -13.67 2.52 -9.89
N GLU A 251 -13.74 3.29 -8.80
CA GLU A 251 -14.69 4.40 -8.67
C GLU A 251 -14.47 5.48 -9.75
N SER A 252 -13.22 5.77 -10.08
CA SER A 252 -12.87 6.71 -11.14
C SER A 252 -13.30 6.21 -12.54
N ARG A 253 -13.17 4.90 -12.81
CA ARG A 253 -13.62 4.27 -14.06
C ARG A 253 -15.16 4.25 -14.15
N GLU A 254 -15.85 3.94 -13.05
CA GLU A 254 -17.32 3.94 -12.98
C GLU A 254 -17.92 5.34 -13.25
N ALA A 255 -17.32 6.38 -12.65
CA ALA A 255 -17.70 7.78 -12.93
C ALA A 255 -17.57 8.11 -14.43
N ARG A 256 -16.46 7.70 -15.07
CA ARG A 256 -16.24 7.92 -16.51
C ARG A 256 -17.22 7.18 -17.40
N LEU A 257 -17.58 5.94 -17.05
CA LEU A 257 -18.60 5.18 -17.78
C LEU A 257 -19.97 5.88 -17.73
N SER A 258 -20.22 6.68 -16.70
CA SER A 258 -21.44 7.48 -16.54
C SER A 258 -21.32 8.88 -17.18
N GLY A 259 -20.22 9.18 -17.87
CA GLY A 259 -19.96 10.49 -18.49
C GLY A 259 -19.46 11.57 -17.53
N ASP A 260 -19.05 11.20 -16.32
CA ASP A 260 -18.54 12.10 -15.28
C ASP A 260 -17.04 11.88 -15.01
N SER A 261 -16.42 12.71 -14.17
CA SER A 261 -15.05 12.59 -13.72
C SER A 261 -14.91 13.08 -12.29
N LEU A 262 -14.29 12.26 -11.44
CA LEU A 262 -14.05 12.62 -10.05
C LEU A 262 -13.00 13.73 -9.96
N THR A 263 -13.32 14.77 -9.21
CA THR A 263 -12.39 15.85 -8.85
C THR A 263 -11.32 15.35 -7.87
N GLN A 264 -10.22 16.11 -7.73
CA GLN A 264 -9.17 15.78 -6.77
C GLN A 264 -9.70 15.75 -5.33
N ALA A 265 -10.64 16.63 -4.99
CA ALA A 265 -11.31 16.65 -3.68
C ALA A 265 -12.15 15.39 -3.43
N GLU A 266 -12.88 14.90 -4.44
CA GLU A 266 -13.67 13.67 -4.32
C GLU A 266 -12.77 12.44 -4.17
N LEU A 267 -11.70 12.32 -4.96
CA LEU A 267 -10.71 11.25 -4.83
C LEU A 267 -10.03 11.29 -3.46
N MET A 268 -9.68 12.48 -2.97
CA MET A 268 -9.09 12.66 -1.64
C MET A 268 -10.05 12.19 -0.53
N MET A 269 -11.34 12.48 -0.66
CA MET A 269 -12.37 12.00 0.26
C MET A 269 -12.56 10.47 0.19
N LEU A 270 -12.45 9.87 -0.99
CA LEU A 270 -12.51 8.43 -1.17
C LEU A 270 -11.29 7.71 -0.57
N ALA A 271 -10.10 8.32 -0.64
CA ALA A 271 -8.91 7.85 0.03
C ALA A 271 -9.05 7.98 1.56
N ALA A 272 -9.52 9.13 2.04
CA ALA A 272 -9.76 9.39 3.46
C ALA A 272 -10.70 8.38 4.10
N ARG A 273 -11.79 8.01 3.41
CA ARG A 273 -12.74 6.98 3.87
C ARG A 273 -12.11 5.60 4.00
N ARG A 274 -11.20 5.23 3.09
CA ARG A 274 -10.48 3.94 3.12
C ARG A 274 -9.44 3.85 4.24
N LEU A 275 -8.99 4.99 4.76
CA LEU A 275 -8.04 5.09 5.87
C LEU A 275 -8.73 5.36 7.22
N LEU A 276 -10.06 5.33 7.30
CA LEU A 276 -10.77 5.40 8.58
C LEU A 276 -10.35 4.23 9.48
N GLY A 277 -10.09 4.53 10.75
CA GLY A 277 -9.64 3.53 11.73
C GLY A 277 -8.12 3.27 11.74
N THR A 278 -7.36 3.81 10.79
CA THR A 278 -5.88 3.72 10.81
C THR A 278 -5.34 4.27 12.14
N PRO A 279 -4.52 3.52 12.89
CA PRO A 279 -3.93 3.96 14.15
C PRO A 279 -3.14 5.27 14.05
N TYR A 280 -3.31 6.12 15.06
CA TYR A 280 -2.49 7.32 15.25
C TYR A 280 -1.15 6.94 15.88
N VAL A 281 -0.05 7.28 15.23
CA VAL A 281 1.31 7.09 15.73
C VAL A 281 2.12 8.34 15.40
N ALA A 282 2.64 9.01 16.42
CA ALA A 282 3.51 10.18 16.25
C ALA A 282 4.95 9.75 15.89
N GLY A 283 5.68 10.63 15.18
CA GLY A 283 7.12 10.42 14.93
C GLY A 283 7.45 9.25 14.01
N THR A 284 6.48 8.79 13.21
CA THR A 284 6.65 7.63 12.31
C THR A 284 7.75 7.83 11.27
N LEU A 285 8.05 9.09 10.90
CA LEU A 285 9.13 9.42 9.97
C LEU A 285 10.52 9.44 10.62
N ASP A 286 10.60 9.54 11.95
CA ASP A 286 11.88 9.70 12.69
C ASP A 286 12.43 8.36 13.19
N ALA A 287 11.82 7.26 12.75
CA ALA A 287 12.27 5.87 12.91
C ALA A 287 12.81 5.49 14.30
N PRO A 288 12.08 5.76 15.40
CA PRO A 288 12.52 5.33 16.72
C PRO A 288 12.59 3.80 16.87
N ASP A 289 11.85 3.05 16.05
CA ASP A 289 11.61 1.62 16.26
C ASP A 289 12.23 0.71 15.19
N LEU A 290 12.98 1.25 14.21
CA LEU A 290 13.62 0.42 13.19
C LEU A 290 14.91 -0.21 13.76
N PRO A 291 15.08 -1.55 13.66
CA PRO A 291 16.33 -2.19 14.04
C PRO A 291 17.47 -1.68 13.16
N LYS A 292 18.68 -1.54 13.72
CA LYS A 292 19.88 -1.22 12.94
C LYS A 292 20.05 -2.28 11.85
N ASN A 293 20.18 -1.85 10.58
CA ASN A 293 20.52 -2.77 9.51
C ASN A 293 22.01 -3.12 9.65
N THR A 294 22.29 -4.23 10.32
CA THR A 294 23.65 -4.71 10.56
C THR A 294 24.33 -5.21 9.28
N ALA A 295 23.58 -5.44 8.19
CA ALA A 295 24.12 -5.90 6.91
C ALA A 295 24.62 -4.75 6.02
N THR A 296 24.05 -3.55 6.14
CA THR A 296 24.47 -2.37 5.35
C THR A 296 25.26 -1.35 6.15
N GLY A 297 25.27 -1.46 7.48
CA GLY A 297 25.92 -0.48 8.37
C GLY A 297 25.16 0.85 8.48
N GLU A 298 23.97 0.95 7.90
CA GLU A 298 23.16 2.17 7.87
C GLU A 298 22.40 2.36 9.20
N SER A 299 22.45 3.59 9.73
CA SER A 299 21.75 3.94 10.96
C SER A 299 20.25 4.15 10.69
N PRO A 300 19.35 3.58 11.52
CA PRO A 300 17.91 3.90 11.53
C PRO A 300 17.61 5.40 11.59
N GLU A 301 18.55 6.18 12.11
CA GLU A 301 18.50 7.63 12.29
C GLU A 301 18.66 8.42 10.98
N GLN A 302 19.10 7.78 9.89
CA GLN A 302 19.24 8.47 8.61
C GLN A 302 17.86 8.87 8.05
N GLU A 303 17.75 10.08 7.50
CA GLU A 303 16.53 10.52 6.83
C GLU A 303 16.32 9.64 5.58
N ARG A 304 15.09 9.18 5.41
CA ARG A 304 14.65 8.32 4.31
C ARG A 304 13.19 8.62 4.04
N LEU A 305 12.79 8.48 2.78
CA LEU A 305 11.38 8.50 2.41
C LEU A 305 10.67 7.30 3.02
N ARG A 306 9.92 7.52 4.10
CA ARG A 306 9.12 6.50 4.77
C ARG A 306 7.65 6.63 4.34
N VAL A 307 7.06 5.55 3.83
CA VAL A 307 5.65 5.54 3.40
C VAL A 307 4.93 4.44 4.18
N TYR A 308 4.13 4.86 5.16
CA TYR A 308 3.31 3.99 5.98
C TYR A 308 1.83 4.38 5.84
N LEU A 309 0.94 3.38 5.77
CA LEU A 309 -0.51 3.51 5.59
C LEU A 309 -1.29 2.86 6.72
N SER A 310 -0.69 1.88 7.40
CA SER A 310 -1.15 1.17 8.58
C SER A 310 -0.98 1.96 9.88
N ARG A 311 -0.28 3.09 9.82
CA ARG A 311 -0.08 4.03 10.92
C ARG A 311 0.11 5.43 10.35
N THR A 312 -0.39 6.44 11.04
CA THR A 312 -0.35 7.81 10.52
C THR A 312 -0.40 8.84 11.65
N ASP A 313 -0.14 10.10 11.33
CA ASP A 313 -0.45 11.26 12.15
C ASP A 313 -1.28 12.25 11.33
N CYS A 314 -1.54 13.44 11.86
CA CYS A 314 -2.42 14.40 11.20
C CYS A 314 -1.93 14.80 9.81
N ILE A 315 -0.65 15.14 9.66
CA ILE A 315 -0.10 15.62 8.39
C ILE A 315 0.10 14.47 7.41
N LEU A 316 0.59 13.33 7.88
CA LEU A 316 0.78 12.15 7.02
C LEU A 316 -0.54 11.64 6.45
N PHE A 317 -1.62 11.69 7.23
CA PHE A 317 -2.95 11.30 6.75
C PHE A 317 -3.43 12.20 5.60
N VAL A 318 -3.38 13.51 5.80
CA VAL A 318 -3.82 14.49 4.80
C VAL A 318 -2.94 14.45 3.56
N GLU A 319 -1.62 14.41 3.73
CA GLU A 319 -0.64 14.30 2.65
C GLU A 319 -0.89 13.04 1.81
N THR A 320 -1.06 11.89 2.48
CA THR A 320 -1.28 10.60 1.83
C THR A 320 -2.57 10.62 1.01
N CYS A 321 -3.67 11.15 1.54
CA CYS A 321 -4.94 11.24 0.81
C CYS A 321 -4.83 12.12 -0.44
N LEU A 322 -4.14 13.27 -0.32
CA LEU A 322 -3.89 14.15 -1.47
C LEU A 322 -3.03 13.45 -2.52
N ASN A 323 -1.98 12.74 -2.11
CA ASN A 323 -1.07 12.06 -3.02
C ASN A 323 -1.74 10.88 -3.74
N PHE A 324 -2.60 10.11 -3.07
CA PHE A 324 -3.46 9.12 -3.75
C PHE A 324 -4.33 9.77 -4.82
N ALA A 325 -5.00 10.88 -4.49
CA ALA A 325 -5.83 11.61 -5.44
C ALA A 325 -5.02 12.11 -6.64
N SER A 326 -3.87 12.75 -6.41
CA SER A 326 -2.97 13.23 -7.47
C SER A 326 -2.51 12.12 -8.41
N VAL A 327 -2.14 10.96 -7.86
CA VAL A 327 -1.70 9.82 -8.67
C VAL A 327 -2.87 9.29 -9.52
N VAL A 328 -4.04 9.04 -8.93
CA VAL A 328 -5.20 8.51 -9.66
C VAL A 328 -5.64 9.46 -10.78
N SER A 329 -5.65 10.77 -10.55
CA SER A 329 -5.97 11.77 -11.57
C SER A 329 -5.06 11.65 -12.81
N ARG A 330 -3.78 11.30 -12.65
CA ARG A 330 -2.85 11.12 -13.78
C ARG A 330 -3.02 9.78 -14.52
N TYR A 331 -3.44 8.74 -13.83
CA TYR A 331 -3.66 7.40 -14.39
C TYR A 331 -5.04 7.23 -15.04
N SER A 332 -5.78 8.33 -15.20
CA SER A 332 -7.16 8.35 -15.67
C SER A 332 -7.37 8.00 -17.16
N GLY A 333 -6.44 7.30 -17.80
CA GLY A 333 -6.53 6.87 -19.21
C GLY A 333 -5.67 5.69 -19.62
N SER A 334 -4.69 5.26 -18.82
CA SER A 334 -3.85 4.09 -19.11
C SER A 334 -3.13 3.57 -17.86
N GLY A 335 -3.10 2.25 -17.70
CA GLY A 335 -2.42 1.56 -16.59
C GLY A 335 -3.14 1.61 -15.25
N ASP A 336 -2.54 0.96 -14.26
CA ASP A 336 -2.94 0.99 -12.86
C ASP A 336 -1.75 1.47 -12.03
N PRO A 337 -1.94 2.48 -11.16
CA PRO A 337 -0.88 2.98 -10.29
C PRO A 337 -0.53 1.97 -9.21
N GLY A 338 0.74 1.94 -8.81
CA GLY A 338 1.23 1.12 -7.71
C GLY A 338 1.91 1.93 -6.61
N TYR A 339 2.44 1.21 -5.61
CA TYR A 339 3.20 1.83 -4.51
C TYR A 339 4.33 2.74 -5.00
N ALA A 340 5.03 2.39 -6.08
CA ALA A 340 6.13 3.21 -6.60
C ALA A 340 5.65 4.60 -7.06
N ASP A 341 4.42 4.69 -7.58
CA ASP A 341 3.79 5.96 -7.96
C ASP A 341 3.40 6.78 -6.74
N LEU A 342 2.84 6.13 -5.72
CA LEU A 342 2.56 6.77 -4.43
C LEU A 342 3.85 7.30 -3.80
N ALA A 343 4.88 6.47 -3.69
CA ALA A 343 6.14 6.84 -3.06
C ALA A 343 6.80 8.02 -3.80
N ARG A 344 6.77 8.03 -5.14
CA ARG A 344 7.25 9.16 -5.94
C ARG A 344 6.46 10.44 -5.67
N GLU A 345 5.13 10.35 -5.59
CA GLU A 345 4.28 11.50 -5.28
C GLU A 345 4.55 12.02 -3.86
N VAL A 346 4.63 11.12 -2.87
CA VAL A 346 4.97 11.46 -1.47
C VAL A 346 6.36 12.10 -1.39
N TRP A 347 7.35 11.56 -2.09
CA TRP A 347 8.68 12.16 -2.15
C TRP A 347 8.63 13.60 -2.65
N SER A 348 7.95 13.83 -3.78
CA SER A 348 7.78 15.15 -4.36
C SER A 348 6.98 16.10 -3.47
N SER A 349 6.12 15.56 -2.61
CA SER A 349 5.28 16.30 -1.67
C SER A 349 6.07 16.72 -0.43
N ARG A 350 6.89 15.82 0.11
CA ARG A 350 7.49 15.91 1.45
C ARG A 350 8.90 16.50 1.47
N TYR A 351 9.64 16.44 0.36
CA TYR A 351 11.03 16.88 0.31
C TYR A 351 11.27 18.00 -0.73
N TYR A 352 12.31 18.79 -0.50
CA TYR A 352 12.94 19.64 -1.50
C TYR A 352 13.61 18.79 -2.59
N GLU A 353 13.54 19.22 -3.86
CA GLU A 353 14.04 18.42 -4.99
C GLU A 353 15.51 17.99 -4.83
N ARG A 354 15.78 16.71 -5.14
CA ARG A 354 17.04 15.95 -4.97
C ARG A 354 17.51 15.87 -3.51
N ASP A 355 17.77 14.63 -3.08
CA ASP A 355 18.39 14.27 -1.79
C ASP A 355 17.44 14.25 -0.55
N ALA A 356 16.52 13.27 -0.52
CA ALA A 356 15.68 12.97 0.66
C ALA A 356 16.42 12.25 1.81
N ASP A 357 17.75 12.27 1.80
CA ASP A 357 18.62 11.63 2.77
C ASP A 357 19.03 12.57 3.92
N GLN A 358 18.60 13.83 3.90
CA GLN A 358 18.87 14.83 4.94
C GLN A 358 17.59 15.36 5.59
N TYR A 359 17.60 15.44 6.93
CA TYR A 359 16.46 15.91 7.72
C TYR A 359 16.01 17.33 7.33
N PHE A 360 16.96 18.24 7.05
CA PHE A 360 16.64 19.61 6.63
C PHE A 360 16.01 19.71 5.23
N ASN A 361 16.09 18.65 4.40
CA ASN A 361 15.42 18.62 3.09
C ASN A 361 13.95 18.19 3.22
N ARG A 362 13.52 17.66 4.37
CA ARG A 362 12.11 17.40 4.67
C ARG A 362 11.40 18.71 4.96
N ILE A 363 10.20 18.87 4.42
CA ILE A 363 9.32 20.01 4.67
C ILE A 363 8.61 19.77 6.00
N HIS A 364 8.93 20.59 7.02
CA HIS A 364 8.42 20.39 8.39
C HIS A 364 7.24 21.32 8.73
N TYR A 365 7.20 22.52 8.14
CA TYR A 365 6.14 23.49 8.39
C TYR A 365 4.99 23.28 7.39
N THR A 366 3.76 23.15 7.88
CA THR A 366 2.59 22.91 7.01
C THR A 366 2.36 24.08 6.05
N THR A 367 2.68 25.30 6.49
CA THR A 367 2.62 26.50 5.63
C THR A 367 3.53 26.37 4.41
N GLU A 368 4.74 25.85 4.61
CA GLU A 368 5.72 25.59 3.55
C GLU A 368 5.20 24.52 2.57
N TRP A 369 4.63 23.43 3.10
CA TRP A 369 4.01 22.36 2.31
C TRP A 369 2.89 22.88 1.41
N ILE A 370 2.01 23.74 1.94
CA ILE A 370 0.94 24.39 1.17
C ILE A 370 1.53 25.27 0.08
N ARG A 371 2.45 26.19 0.42
CA ARG A 371 3.07 27.12 -0.53
C ARG A 371 3.76 26.40 -1.69
N LYS A 372 4.42 25.28 -1.42
CA LYS A 372 5.09 24.47 -2.46
C LYS A 372 4.10 23.90 -3.49
N LYS A 373 2.87 23.61 -3.07
CA LYS A 373 1.81 22.99 -3.87
C LYS A 373 0.79 24.00 -4.41
N GLU A 374 0.85 25.25 -3.95
CA GLU A 374 -0.02 26.35 -4.38
C GLU A 374 0.05 26.54 -5.91
N GLY A 375 -1.12 26.64 -6.55
CA GLY A 375 -1.24 26.80 -8.00
C GLY A 375 -0.91 25.55 -8.82
N LYS A 376 -0.47 24.45 -8.19
CA LYS A 376 -0.19 23.16 -8.84
C LYS A 376 -1.24 22.11 -8.49
N SER A 377 -1.43 21.87 -7.19
CA SER A 377 -2.34 20.85 -6.66
C SER A 377 -3.16 21.34 -5.48
N LEU A 378 -2.87 22.54 -4.97
CA LEU A 378 -3.59 23.17 -3.88
C LEU A 378 -3.83 24.63 -4.21
N ARG A 379 -4.89 25.20 -3.62
CA ARG A 379 -5.16 26.64 -3.59
C ARG A 379 -5.54 27.10 -2.19
N ASP A 380 -4.91 28.17 -1.73
CA ASP A 380 -5.24 28.82 -0.48
C ASP A 380 -6.50 29.69 -0.61
N MET A 381 -7.62 29.21 -0.08
CA MET A 381 -8.89 29.93 -0.13
C MET A 381 -9.04 30.96 0.99
N THR A 382 -8.09 31.04 1.93
CA THR A 382 -8.27 31.70 3.23
C THR A 382 -8.63 33.18 3.11
N LEU A 383 -7.93 33.94 2.26
CA LEU A 383 -8.22 35.36 2.04
C LEU A 383 -9.55 35.57 1.30
N GLU A 384 -9.84 34.74 0.30
CA GLU A 384 -11.11 34.79 -0.46
C GLU A 384 -12.33 34.50 0.43
N LEU A 385 -12.12 33.73 1.49
CA LEU A 385 -13.14 33.44 2.50
C LEU A 385 -13.22 34.53 3.59
N GLY A 386 -12.50 35.64 3.48
CA GLY A 386 -12.55 36.73 4.46
C GLY A 386 -11.59 36.57 5.64
N GLY A 387 -10.56 35.75 5.48
CA GLY A 387 -9.41 35.70 6.37
C GLY A 387 -8.60 36.99 6.37
N LYS A 388 -7.60 37.06 7.25
CA LYS A 388 -6.68 38.19 7.38
C LYS A 388 -5.25 37.69 7.57
N VAL A 389 -4.30 38.62 7.43
CA VAL A 389 -2.90 38.38 7.79
C VAL A 389 -2.81 37.99 9.27
N TYR A 390 -2.02 36.97 9.56
CA TYR A 390 -1.66 36.53 10.89
C TYR A 390 -0.24 37.03 11.22
N PRO A 391 -0.09 38.00 12.15
CA PRO A 391 1.20 38.66 12.41
C PRO A 391 2.06 37.83 13.37
N HIS A 392 2.19 36.53 13.11
CA HIS A 392 2.92 35.61 13.96
C HIS A 392 4.06 34.96 13.15
N PRO A 393 5.32 35.31 13.42
CA PRO A 393 6.45 34.74 12.69
C PRO A 393 6.67 33.27 13.06
N ILE A 394 7.19 32.51 12.11
CA ILE A 394 7.56 31.09 12.26
C ILE A 394 9.01 31.02 12.73
N HIS A 395 9.27 30.40 13.87
CA HIS A 395 10.63 30.18 14.40
C HIS A 395 10.72 29.04 15.43
N TYR A 396 9.69 28.18 15.51
CA TYR A 396 9.55 27.22 16.60
C TYR A 396 10.72 26.23 16.67
N MET A 397 11.01 25.55 15.57
CA MET A 397 11.99 24.47 15.53
C MET A 397 13.41 24.97 15.83
N SER A 398 13.84 26.11 15.27
CA SER A 398 15.19 26.64 15.53
C SER A 398 15.35 27.20 16.95
N ARG A 399 14.25 27.58 17.63
CA ARG A 399 14.24 28.05 19.02
C ARG A 399 14.02 26.94 20.05
N HIS A 400 13.52 25.78 19.62
CA HIS A 400 13.28 24.60 20.45
C HIS A 400 13.98 23.34 19.92
N PRO A 401 15.29 23.40 19.57
CA PRO A 401 15.99 22.25 18.99
C PRO A 401 16.04 21.03 19.92
N GLU A 402 15.95 21.23 21.24
CA GLU A 402 15.90 20.15 22.24
C GLU A 402 14.69 19.22 22.08
N ARG A 403 13.64 19.65 21.36
CA ARG A 403 12.44 18.85 21.12
C ARG A 403 12.56 17.89 19.94
N TYR A 404 13.60 18.03 19.12
CA TYR A 404 13.76 17.27 17.89
C TYR A 404 15.09 16.51 17.93
N ARG A 405 15.04 15.18 17.85
CA ARG A 405 16.24 14.34 17.93
C ARG A 405 17.32 14.76 16.94
N GLN A 406 16.94 15.15 15.73
CA GLN A 406 17.83 15.55 14.64
C GLN A 406 18.38 16.98 14.78
N LEU A 407 17.84 17.79 15.71
CA LEU A 407 18.32 19.14 16.00
C LEU A 407 19.06 19.23 17.34
N ALA A 408 18.76 18.29 18.24
CA ALA A 408 19.36 18.18 19.55
C ALA A 408 20.83 17.74 19.44
N GLY A 409 21.69 18.26 20.32
CA GLY A 409 23.11 17.90 20.37
C GLY A 409 24.03 18.98 19.81
N THR A 410 25.30 18.63 19.60
CA THR A 410 26.36 19.55 19.16
C THR A 410 27.23 18.97 18.05
N ASP A 411 26.86 17.82 17.50
CA ASP A 411 27.52 17.27 16.33
C ASP A 411 27.25 18.16 15.09
N SER A 412 28.13 18.03 14.09
CA SER A 412 28.09 18.87 12.88
C SER A 412 26.76 18.76 12.12
N LEU A 413 26.11 17.59 12.12
CA LEU A 413 24.85 17.39 11.40
C LEU A 413 23.69 18.09 12.13
N SER A 414 23.61 17.96 13.46
CA SER A 414 22.62 18.68 14.28
C SER A 414 22.78 20.21 14.22
N LEU A 415 24.02 20.71 14.12
CA LEU A 415 24.29 22.14 13.90
C LEU A 415 23.85 22.59 12.50
N LEU A 416 24.15 21.81 11.46
CA LEU A 416 23.74 22.07 10.08
C LEU A 416 22.21 22.05 9.93
N ASN A 417 21.54 21.05 10.51
CA ASN A 417 20.08 20.96 10.53
C ASN A 417 19.46 22.23 11.15
N ARG A 418 19.96 22.70 12.31
CA ARG A 418 19.48 23.93 12.95
C ARG A 418 19.66 25.17 12.09
N GLN A 419 20.81 25.29 11.43
CA GLN A 419 21.06 26.40 10.51
C GLN A 419 20.06 26.39 9.35
N LYS A 420 19.90 25.24 8.68
CA LYS A 420 19.00 25.09 7.54
C LYS A 420 17.53 25.33 7.89
N ILE A 421 17.08 24.83 9.03
CA ILE A 421 15.73 25.10 9.55
C ILE A 421 15.52 26.60 9.81
N ARG A 422 16.52 27.31 10.36
CA ARG A 422 16.45 28.76 10.54
C ARG A 422 16.36 29.51 9.19
N GLU A 423 17.12 29.09 8.19
CA GLU A 423 17.05 29.66 6.83
C GLU A 423 15.64 29.47 6.23
N THR A 424 15.04 28.29 6.41
CA THR A 424 13.64 28.02 6.05
C THR A 424 12.67 28.96 6.77
N GLU A 425 12.79 29.09 8.09
CA GLU A 425 11.94 29.96 8.90
C GLU A 425 12.04 31.44 8.46
N GLU A 426 13.25 31.94 8.24
CA GLU A 426 13.50 33.28 7.69
C GLU A 426 12.86 33.47 6.30
N GLY A 427 12.95 32.45 5.44
CA GLY A 427 12.30 32.43 4.13
C GLY A 427 10.78 32.50 4.23
N LEU A 428 10.17 31.68 5.09
CA LEU A 428 8.72 31.66 5.32
C LEU A 428 8.20 33.00 5.85
N ASN A 429 8.97 33.66 6.71
CA ASN A 429 8.60 34.94 7.33
C ASN A 429 8.64 36.15 6.39
N ARG A 430 9.18 36.01 5.17
CA ARG A 430 9.12 37.08 4.14
C ARG A 430 7.70 37.38 3.68
N GLU A 431 6.82 36.39 3.79
CA GLU A 431 5.41 36.53 3.49
C GLU A 431 4.62 36.09 4.74
N PRO A 432 3.89 37.00 5.40
CA PRO A 432 3.09 36.64 6.56
C PRO A 432 2.05 35.56 6.26
N MET A 433 1.77 34.70 7.23
CA MET A 433 0.68 33.74 7.14
C MET A 433 -0.68 34.42 7.07
N THR A 434 -1.70 33.67 6.63
CA THR A 434 -3.09 34.10 6.63
C THR A 434 -3.94 33.10 7.41
N TYR A 435 -5.01 33.61 8.03
CA TYR A 435 -5.95 32.79 8.78
C TYR A 435 -7.34 33.41 8.84
N ILE A 436 -8.34 32.57 9.09
CA ILE A 436 -9.69 32.96 9.48
C ILE A 436 -9.75 32.81 11.01
N PRO A 437 -9.94 33.90 11.78
CA PRO A 437 -10.09 33.83 13.22
C PRO A 437 -11.18 32.86 13.64
N LYS A 438 -10.97 32.13 14.74
CA LYS A 438 -11.89 31.06 15.17
C LYS A 438 -13.33 31.54 15.38
N GLU A 439 -13.52 32.79 15.80
CA GLU A 439 -14.83 33.42 15.97
C GLU A 439 -15.56 33.66 14.64
N LYS A 440 -14.83 33.74 13.52
CA LYS A 440 -15.39 33.98 12.18
C LYS A 440 -15.68 32.70 11.40
N ILE A 441 -15.27 31.52 11.87
CA ILE A 441 -15.42 30.26 11.13
C ILE A 441 -16.89 29.96 10.80
N ARG A 442 -17.82 30.20 11.74
CA ARG A 442 -19.26 29.97 11.50
C ARG A 442 -19.80 30.79 10.32
N SER A 443 -19.24 31.97 10.06
CA SER A 443 -19.70 32.84 8.95
C SER A 443 -19.32 32.32 7.55
N ILE A 444 -18.39 31.37 7.48
CA ILE A 444 -17.87 30.82 6.21
C ILE A 444 -18.19 29.34 6.01
N GLU A 445 -18.92 28.71 6.95
CA GLU A 445 -19.25 27.28 6.91
C GLU A 445 -19.91 26.87 5.58
N GLY A 446 -20.83 27.69 5.04
CA GLY A 446 -21.48 27.44 3.75
C GLY A 446 -20.56 27.52 2.52
N LYS A 447 -19.29 27.91 2.68
CA LYS A 447 -18.29 28.01 1.61
C LYS A 447 -17.20 26.92 1.69
N ILE A 448 -17.15 26.19 2.80
CA ILE A 448 -16.28 25.01 2.97
C ILE A 448 -16.89 23.85 2.20
N ARG A 449 -16.07 23.11 1.46
CA ARG A 449 -16.50 21.98 0.63
C ARG A 449 -15.88 20.67 1.13
N ASN A 450 -16.53 19.56 0.80
CA ASN A 450 -15.93 18.23 1.00
C ASN A 450 -14.55 18.17 0.34
N GLY A 451 -13.56 17.64 1.06
CA GLY A 451 -12.18 17.52 0.58
C GLY A 451 -11.32 18.77 0.78
N ASP A 452 -11.87 19.92 1.19
CA ASP A 452 -11.05 21.06 1.60
C ASP A 452 -10.15 20.64 2.78
N ILE A 453 -8.87 20.95 2.72
CA ILE A 453 -7.91 20.77 3.81
C ILE A 453 -8.09 21.92 4.79
N ILE A 454 -8.28 21.57 6.06
CA ILE A 454 -8.47 22.50 7.16
C ILE A 454 -7.21 22.46 8.02
N CYS A 455 -6.48 23.57 8.06
CA CYS A 455 -5.30 23.71 8.89
C CYS A 455 -5.66 24.54 10.11
N PHE A 456 -5.61 23.95 11.30
CA PHE A 456 -5.85 24.64 12.57
C PHE A 456 -4.62 25.45 12.95
N VAL A 457 -4.73 26.77 12.82
CA VAL A 457 -3.62 27.72 13.04
C VAL A 457 -3.34 27.84 14.53
N SER A 458 -2.08 27.65 14.91
CA SER A 458 -1.60 27.70 16.28
C SER A 458 -1.52 29.15 16.79
N ASN A 459 -1.69 29.35 18.10
CA ASN A 459 -1.28 30.59 18.78
C ASN A 459 -0.03 30.42 19.66
N LEU A 460 0.59 29.24 19.62
CA LEU A 460 1.87 28.99 20.27
C LEU A 460 2.97 29.75 19.55
N ASP A 461 3.81 30.45 20.33
CA ASP A 461 4.88 31.30 19.82
C ASP A 461 5.80 30.58 18.83
N GLY A 462 5.95 31.11 17.62
CA GLY A 462 6.81 30.57 16.57
C GLY A 462 6.23 29.42 15.74
N LEU A 463 5.06 28.86 16.10
CA LEU A 463 4.48 27.69 15.44
C LEU A 463 3.34 28.09 14.49
N ASP A 464 3.31 27.50 13.29
CA ASP A 464 2.34 27.84 12.25
C ASP A 464 1.00 27.10 12.43
N ILE A 465 0.98 25.80 12.18
CA ILE A 465 -0.22 24.95 12.15
C ILE A 465 -0.07 23.89 13.24
N ALA A 466 -1.05 23.80 14.14
CA ALA A 466 -1.05 22.82 15.22
C ALA A 466 -1.63 21.47 14.81
N HIS A 467 -2.57 21.46 13.85
CA HIS A 467 -3.26 20.26 13.42
C HIS A 467 -3.85 20.43 12.01
N VAL A 468 -4.02 19.35 11.27
CA VAL A 468 -4.67 19.35 9.95
C VAL A 468 -5.76 18.29 9.84
N ALA A 469 -6.76 18.56 9.01
CA ALA A 469 -7.89 17.68 8.76
C ALA A 469 -8.45 17.85 7.33
N ILE A 470 -9.32 16.93 6.93
CA ILE A 470 -10.05 16.98 5.65
C ILE A 470 -11.51 17.30 5.94
N ALA A 471 -12.06 18.35 5.36
CA ALA A 471 -13.44 18.75 5.54
C ALA A 471 -14.40 17.66 5.04
N HIS A 472 -15.37 17.33 5.90
CA HIS A 472 -16.44 16.37 5.63
C HIS A 472 -17.78 17.04 5.95
N VAL A 473 -18.38 17.59 4.90
CA VAL A 473 -19.65 18.30 4.92
C VAL A 473 -20.77 17.32 4.64
N LYS A 474 -21.60 17.10 5.66
CA LYS A 474 -22.84 16.31 5.61
C LYS A 474 -23.95 17.10 6.30
N ASP A 475 -24.47 16.60 7.43
CA ASP A 475 -25.48 17.30 8.24
C ASP A 475 -24.90 18.51 8.99
N LYS A 476 -23.56 18.56 9.08
CA LYS A 476 -22.76 19.66 9.63
C LYS A 476 -21.49 19.82 8.80
N VAL A 477 -20.81 20.96 8.96
CA VAL A 477 -19.44 21.16 8.45
C VAL A 477 -18.45 20.51 9.41
N GLY A 478 -18.29 19.19 9.27
CA GLY A 478 -17.37 18.36 10.05
C GLY A 478 -16.05 18.12 9.34
N PHE A 479 -15.27 17.15 9.85
CA PHE A 479 -13.97 16.78 9.27
C PHE A 479 -13.56 15.35 9.61
N ILE A 480 -12.65 14.81 8.81
CA ILE A 480 -11.92 13.56 9.04
C ILE A 480 -10.48 13.92 9.40
N HIS A 481 -9.94 13.32 10.44
CA HIS A 481 -8.55 13.54 10.86
C HIS A 481 -7.97 12.32 11.57
N ALA A 482 -6.65 12.20 11.56
CA ALA A 482 -5.93 11.34 12.50
C ALA A 482 -5.96 12.00 13.89
N SER A 483 -6.76 11.44 14.79
CA SER A 483 -6.96 11.99 16.13
C SER A 483 -6.00 11.32 17.12
N GLN A 484 -5.17 12.12 17.77
CA GLN A 484 -4.32 11.64 18.85
C GLN A 484 -5.16 11.14 20.04
N SER A 485 -6.24 11.84 20.40
CA SER A 485 -7.07 11.48 21.56
C SER A 485 -7.90 10.21 21.33
N GLU A 486 -8.37 9.99 20.10
CA GLU A 486 -9.09 8.76 19.73
C GLU A 486 -8.14 7.62 19.29
N GLY A 487 -6.83 7.90 19.18
CA GLY A 487 -5.80 6.95 18.79
C GLY A 487 -5.89 6.44 17.36
N LYS A 488 -6.67 7.08 16.48
CA LYS A 488 -6.91 6.64 15.09
C LYS A 488 -7.52 7.72 14.20
N VAL A 489 -7.59 7.44 12.90
CA VAL A 489 -8.34 8.26 11.94
C VAL A 489 -9.84 8.12 12.17
N VAL A 490 -10.52 9.24 12.38
CA VAL A 490 -11.96 9.30 12.70
C VAL A 490 -12.67 10.42 11.95
N ILE A 491 -13.99 10.30 11.83
CA ILE A 491 -14.87 11.43 11.56
C ILE A 491 -15.19 12.07 12.91
N ASP A 492 -14.80 13.33 13.10
CA ASP A 492 -14.95 13.99 14.40
C ASP A 492 -16.43 14.26 14.74
N ARG A 493 -16.77 14.15 16.02
CA ARG A 493 -18.12 14.43 16.56
C ARG A 493 -18.44 15.92 16.59
N GLN A 494 -17.44 16.79 16.61
CA GLN A 494 -17.56 18.24 16.59
C GLN A 494 -17.64 18.78 15.15
N SER A 495 -18.10 20.03 14.98
CA SER A 495 -17.89 20.77 13.72
C SER A 495 -16.50 21.39 13.72
N ILE A 496 -16.03 21.84 12.55
CA ILE A 496 -14.76 22.59 12.45
C ILE A 496 -14.79 23.82 13.38
N ALA A 497 -15.89 24.57 13.39
CA ALA A 497 -16.04 25.75 14.24
C ALA A 497 -16.04 25.37 15.74
N GLY A 498 -16.75 24.31 16.12
CA GLY A 498 -16.77 23.83 17.51
C GLY A 498 -15.39 23.43 18.00
N TYR A 499 -14.67 22.64 17.19
CA TYR A 499 -13.32 22.17 17.50
C TYR A 499 -12.32 23.30 17.69
N ALA A 500 -12.37 24.32 16.82
CA ALA A 500 -11.49 25.48 16.90
C ALA A 500 -11.81 26.38 18.09
N LEU A 501 -13.10 26.59 18.41
CA LEU A 501 -13.54 27.46 19.51
C LEU A 501 -13.22 26.89 20.89
N GLU A 502 -13.33 25.57 21.06
CA GLU A 502 -13.08 24.90 22.34
C GLU A 502 -11.59 24.91 22.75
N ARG A 503 -10.69 25.06 21.77
CA ARG A 503 -9.25 24.96 21.99
C ARG A 503 -8.60 26.33 22.14
N ASN A 504 -8.03 26.57 23.32
CA ASN A 504 -7.34 27.82 23.65
C ASN A 504 -6.02 27.99 22.91
N ASN A 505 -5.40 26.90 22.45
CA ASN A 505 -4.14 26.93 21.71
C ASN A 505 -4.32 27.19 20.20
N LEU A 506 -5.56 27.41 19.73
CA LEU A 506 -5.87 27.69 18.33
C LEU A 506 -6.29 29.16 18.15
N ALA A 507 -5.71 29.80 17.14
CA ALA A 507 -6.07 31.14 16.70
C ALA A 507 -7.24 31.14 15.70
N GLY A 508 -7.34 30.09 14.90
CA GLY A 508 -8.31 30.00 13.80
C GLY A 508 -7.98 28.88 12.83
N ILE A 509 -8.38 29.04 11.58
CA ILE A 509 -8.11 28.05 10.51
C ILE A 509 -7.57 28.69 9.24
N LYS A 510 -6.86 27.88 8.46
CA LYS A 510 -6.61 28.07 7.03
C LYS A 510 -7.48 27.07 6.26
N VAL A 511 -8.01 27.48 5.11
CA VAL A 511 -8.80 26.61 4.24
C VAL A 511 -8.07 26.47 2.91
N VAL A 512 -7.66 25.25 2.57
CA VAL A 512 -6.86 24.95 1.38
C VAL A 512 -7.62 23.94 0.53
N ARG A 513 -7.78 24.20 -0.76
CA ARG A 513 -8.60 23.40 -1.67
C ARG A 513 -7.73 22.61 -2.66
N PRO A 514 -7.89 21.28 -2.76
CA PRO A 514 -7.33 20.48 -3.86
C PRO A 514 -7.86 20.95 -5.22
N LEU A 515 -7.02 20.95 -6.26
CA LEU A 515 -7.31 21.51 -7.60
C LEU A 515 -7.64 20.47 -8.66
#